data_AF-Q4SKR5-F1
#
_entry.id   AF-Q4SKR5-F1
#
_cell.length_a   1.000
_cell.length_b   1.000
_cell.length_c   1.000
_cell.angle_alpha   90.00
_cell.angle_beta   90.00
_cell.angle_gamma   90.00
#
_symmetry.space_group_name_H-M   'P 1'
#
loop_
_entity.id
_entity.type
_entity.pdbx_description
1 polymer ?
#
loop_
_entity_poly.entity_id
_entity_poly.type
_entity_poly.pdbx_seq_one_letter_code
_entity_poly.pdbx_strand_id
1 'polypeptide(L)'
;MSLSAGNQDQFRGVTHMVAIKYVPKKLVKNGQLYINGEPYMVPNEVLLMLVTAGGPESKGKSAAIALLDWCDLDEQIVLVMERPVNCRNLVSYMDQCPLQEALLKDIMRQLVDAAIYMHSVEVFHQDIKCDNILIEEDEELKNIRVRVIDFGSGYLTIQKQHSLAGMPEPL
;
A
#
# COMPACT_ATOMS: atom_id res chain seq x y z
N MET A 1 3.91 25.23 -16.36
CA MET A 1 2.73 25.53 -15.53
C MET A 1 1.59 25.75 -16.49
N SER A 2 0.73 24.76 -16.67
CA SER A 2 -0.38 24.84 -17.62
C SER A 2 -1.55 24.01 -17.09
N LEU A 3 -2.62 24.70 -16.68
CA LEU A 3 -3.94 24.16 -16.35
C LEU A 3 -4.83 24.34 -17.59
N SER A 4 -5.60 23.31 -17.96
CA SER A 4 -6.77 23.47 -18.83
C SER A 4 -8.02 23.04 -18.09
N ALA A 5 -8.93 23.98 -17.88
CA ALA A 5 -10.26 23.75 -17.32
C ALA A 5 -11.22 23.32 -18.43
N GLY A 6 -11.90 22.19 -18.23
CA GLY A 6 -13.05 21.74 -19.02
C GLY A 6 -14.30 21.72 -18.13
N ASN A 7 -15.41 22.21 -18.68
CA ASN A 7 -16.67 22.55 -18.01
C ASN A 7 -17.27 21.46 -17.11
N GLN A 8 -17.81 21.94 -15.99
CA GLN A 8 -18.67 21.25 -15.03
C GLN A 8 -20.03 20.94 -15.68
N ASP A 9 -20.47 19.68 -15.56
CA ASP A 9 -21.72 19.31 -14.88
C ASP A 9 -22.07 17.84 -15.20
N GLN A 10 -22.43 17.09 -14.14
CA GLN A 10 -23.01 15.74 -14.12
C GLN A 10 -22.16 14.55 -13.63
N PHE A 11 -20.97 14.78 -13.09
CA PHE A 11 -20.38 13.86 -12.13
C PHE A 11 -19.79 14.67 -10.98
N ARG A 12 -20.36 14.59 -9.77
CA ARG A 12 -19.54 14.68 -8.56
C ARG A 12 -18.71 13.39 -8.54
N GLY A 13 -17.78 13.30 -9.47
CA GLY A 13 -16.86 12.18 -9.60
C GLY A 13 -16.01 12.19 -8.37
N VAL A 14 -16.09 11.11 -7.58
CA VAL A 14 -15.10 10.84 -6.55
C VAL A 14 -13.75 10.82 -7.25
N THR A 15 -12.98 11.90 -7.16
CA THR A 15 -11.60 11.91 -7.64
C THR A 15 -10.83 10.98 -6.74
N HIS A 16 -10.55 9.78 -7.22
CA HIS A 16 -9.79 8.79 -6.47
C HIS A 16 -8.34 9.28 -6.44
N MET A 17 -7.88 9.77 -5.30
CA MET A 17 -6.47 10.12 -5.15
C MET A 17 -5.65 8.84 -5.15
N VAL A 18 -4.55 8.89 -5.89
CA VAL A 18 -3.59 7.79 -6.06
C VAL A 18 -2.19 8.27 -5.73
N ALA A 19 -1.35 7.34 -5.31
CA ALA A 19 0.09 7.51 -5.22
C ALA A 19 0.74 6.66 -6.32
N ILE A 20 1.71 7.23 -7.04
CA ILE A 20 2.42 6.54 -8.12
C ILE A 20 3.89 6.40 -7.72
N LYS A 21 4.38 5.17 -7.65
CA LYS A 21 5.78 4.85 -7.36
C LYS A 21 6.46 4.32 -8.63
N TYR A 22 7.63 4.87 -8.93
CA TYR A 22 8.48 4.40 -10.03
C TYR A 22 9.67 3.65 -9.43
N VAL A 23 9.88 2.41 -9.87
CA VAL A 23 10.97 1.55 -9.40
C VAL A 23 11.84 1.15 -10.59
N PRO A 24 13.12 1.60 -10.65
CA PRO A 24 14.02 1.19 -11.73
C PRO A 24 14.20 -0.33 -11.75
N LYS A 25 14.08 -0.97 -12.93
CA LYS A 25 14.15 -2.44 -13.07
C LYS A 25 15.42 -3.05 -12.47
N LYS A 26 16.54 -2.36 -12.56
CA LYS A 26 17.83 -2.78 -11.97
C LYS A 26 17.78 -2.97 -10.45
N LEU A 27 16.79 -2.42 -9.76
CA LEU A 27 16.58 -2.54 -8.31
C LEU A 27 15.47 -3.54 -7.96
N VAL A 28 14.73 -4.05 -8.95
CA VAL A 28 13.58 -4.92 -8.73
C VAL A 28 14.05 -6.34 -8.44
N LYS A 29 13.57 -6.89 -7.33
CA LYS A 29 13.60 -8.33 -7.05
C LYS A 29 12.26 -8.91 -7.49
N ASN A 30 12.26 -10.09 -8.09
CA ASN A 30 11.02 -10.76 -8.52
C ASN A 30 10.67 -11.93 -7.59
N GLY A 31 9.37 -12.15 -7.41
CA GLY A 31 8.79 -13.30 -6.75
C GLY A 31 7.85 -14.07 -7.69
N GLN A 32 7.44 -15.27 -7.25
CA GLN A 32 6.51 -16.11 -8.00
C GLN A 32 5.10 -15.99 -7.44
N LEU A 33 4.14 -15.68 -8.32
CA LEU A 33 2.71 -15.69 -8.05
C LEU A 33 2.05 -16.76 -8.89
N TYR A 34 1.21 -17.62 -8.31
CA TYR A 34 0.50 -18.64 -9.06
C TYR A 34 -0.91 -18.15 -9.42
N ILE A 35 -1.25 -18.10 -10.69
CA ILE A 35 -2.59 -17.72 -11.15
C ILE A 35 -3.15 -18.90 -11.93
N ASN A 36 -4.28 -19.44 -11.46
CA ASN A 36 -4.90 -20.64 -12.04
C ASN A 36 -3.94 -21.85 -12.17
N GLY A 37 -2.95 -21.96 -11.27
CA GLY A 37 -1.96 -23.03 -11.26
C GLY A 37 -0.68 -22.72 -12.04
N GLU A 38 -0.65 -21.66 -12.85
CA GLU A 38 0.51 -21.26 -13.63
C GLU A 38 1.38 -20.24 -12.88
N PRO A 39 2.72 -20.36 -12.90
CA PRO A 39 3.62 -19.44 -12.24
C PRO A 39 3.87 -18.17 -13.08
N TYR A 40 3.68 -17.01 -12.46
CA TYR A 40 3.97 -15.69 -13.01
C TYR A 40 5.07 -15.02 -12.20
N MET A 41 6.06 -14.46 -12.89
CA MET A 41 7.09 -13.63 -12.26
C MET A 41 6.55 -12.22 -12.11
N VAL A 42 6.49 -11.74 -10.88
CA VAL A 42 6.03 -10.38 -10.57
C VAL A 42 7.07 -9.68 -9.70
N PRO A 43 7.14 -8.33 -9.72
CA PRO A 43 7.94 -7.59 -8.76
C PRO A 43 7.58 -7.99 -7.32
N ASN A 44 8.59 -8.16 -6.47
CA ASN A 44 8.40 -8.64 -5.09
C ASN A 44 7.50 -7.69 -4.29
N GLU A 45 7.63 -6.38 -4.49
CA GLU A 45 6.74 -5.40 -3.84
C GLU A 45 5.28 -5.59 -4.25
N VAL A 46 5.02 -5.83 -5.55
CA VAL A 46 3.67 -6.15 -6.06
C VAL A 46 3.13 -7.41 -5.41
N LEU A 47 3.92 -8.48 -5.36
CA LEU A 47 3.55 -9.74 -4.71
C LEU A 47 3.13 -9.54 -3.25
N LEU A 48 3.98 -8.86 -2.47
CA LEU A 48 3.74 -8.67 -1.04
C LEU A 48 2.53 -7.78 -0.78
N MET A 49 2.30 -6.75 -1.60
CA MET A 49 1.12 -5.89 -1.50
C MET A 49 -0.15 -6.68 -1.83
N LEU A 50 -0.16 -7.49 -2.88
CA LEU A 50 -1.32 -8.32 -3.24
C LEU A 50 -1.64 -9.36 -2.16
N VAL A 51 -0.62 -10.02 -1.59
CA VAL A 51 -0.81 -10.99 -0.51
C VAL A 51 -1.32 -10.31 0.77
N THR A 52 -0.85 -9.09 1.07
CA THR A 52 -1.22 -8.38 2.31
C THR A 52 -2.56 -7.67 2.20
N ALA A 53 -2.71 -6.82 1.20
CA ALA A 53 -3.85 -5.93 1.06
C ALA A 53 -4.89 -6.45 0.08
N GLY A 54 -4.57 -7.40 -0.80
CA GLY A 54 -5.41 -7.75 -1.95
C GLY A 54 -5.28 -6.72 -3.07
N GLY A 55 -6.30 -6.66 -3.93
CA GLY A 55 -6.34 -5.78 -5.08
C GLY A 55 -7.14 -4.48 -4.84
N PRO A 56 -7.61 -3.82 -5.92
CA PRO A 56 -8.37 -2.57 -5.87
C PRO A 56 -9.61 -2.63 -4.99
N GLU A 57 -10.24 -3.80 -4.89
CA GLU A 57 -11.42 -4.06 -4.07
C GLU A 57 -11.18 -3.88 -2.56
N SER A 58 -9.92 -3.87 -2.14
CA SER A 58 -9.50 -3.72 -0.76
C SER A 58 -9.15 -2.28 -0.36
N LYS A 59 -9.31 -1.32 -1.30
CA LYS A 59 -9.10 0.10 -1.03
C LYS A 59 -9.82 0.54 0.26
N GLY A 60 -9.08 1.16 1.17
CA GLY A 60 -9.59 1.65 2.45
C GLY A 60 -9.93 0.58 3.48
N LYS A 61 -9.64 -0.71 3.24
CA LYS A 61 -10.04 -1.81 4.16
C LYS A 61 -8.91 -2.35 5.01
N SER A 62 -7.67 -2.36 4.50
CA SER A 62 -6.49 -2.89 5.21
C SER A 62 -5.67 -1.81 5.92
N ALA A 63 -4.81 -2.21 6.87
CA ALA A 63 -3.77 -1.32 7.36
C ALA A 63 -2.71 -1.08 6.27
N ALA A 64 -2.35 -2.10 5.49
CA ALA A 64 -1.50 -1.92 4.32
C ALA A 64 -2.20 -1.05 3.26
N ILE A 65 -1.44 -0.22 2.55
CA ILE A 65 -1.93 0.50 1.37
C ILE A 65 -2.17 -0.50 0.24
N ALA A 66 -3.38 -0.48 -0.33
CA ALA A 66 -3.78 -1.33 -1.44
C ALA A 66 -3.07 -0.93 -2.73
N LEU A 67 -2.63 -1.94 -3.47
CA LEU A 67 -2.21 -1.81 -4.86
C LEU A 67 -3.47 -1.72 -5.73
N LEU A 68 -3.58 -0.66 -6.54
CA LEU A 68 -4.70 -0.46 -7.46
C LEU A 68 -4.35 -0.94 -8.86
N ASP A 69 -3.10 -0.77 -9.28
CA ASP A 69 -2.61 -1.26 -10.55
C ASP A 69 -1.07 -1.27 -10.55
N TRP A 70 -0.46 -1.96 -11.50
CA TRP A 70 0.96 -1.85 -11.77
C TRP A 70 1.27 -2.10 -13.24
N CYS A 71 2.34 -1.49 -13.73
CA CYS A 71 2.77 -1.62 -15.12
C CYS A 71 4.26 -1.93 -15.20
N ASP A 72 4.61 -2.81 -16.14
CA ASP A 72 5.98 -3.04 -16.57
C ASP A 72 6.29 -2.14 -17.77
N LEU A 73 7.20 -1.18 -17.61
CA LEU A 73 7.73 -0.33 -18.67
C LEU A 73 9.20 -0.68 -18.93
N ASP A 74 9.73 -0.34 -20.10
CA ASP A 74 11.08 -0.72 -20.56
C ASP A 74 12.16 -0.67 -19.47
N GLU A 75 12.26 0.46 -18.73
CA GLU A 75 13.31 0.69 -17.72
C GLU A 75 12.82 0.66 -16.26
N GLN A 76 11.51 0.59 -16.03
CA GLN A 76 10.92 0.80 -14.70
C GLN A 76 9.60 0.06 -14.51
N ILE A 77 9.36 -0.36 -13.27
CA ILE A 77 8.06 -0.80 -12.82
C ILE A 77 7.33 0.40 -12.23
N VAL A 78 6.06 0.57 -12.58
CA VAL A 78 5.19 1.62 -12.04
C VAL A 78 4.13 0.98 -11.16
N LEU A 79 4.01 1.41 -9.91
CA LEU A 79 2.96 0.97 -8.98
C LEU A 79 1.97 2.11 -8.78
N VAL A 80 0.69 1.83 -9.00
CA VAL A 80 -0.43 2.72 -8.72
C VAL A 80 -1.10 2.25 -7.44
N MET A 81 -1.08 3.07 -6.41
CA MET A 81 -1.50 2.71 -5.06
C MET A 81 -2.61 3.64 -4.58
N GLU A 82 -3.42 3.17 -3.64
CA GLU A 82 -4.37 4.07 -2.99
C GLU A 82 -3.64 5.19 -2.23
N ARG A 83 -4.24 6.38 -2.23
CA ARG A 83 -3.78 7.48 -1.40
C ARG A 83 -4.94 7.98 -0.52
N PRO A 84 -4.89 7.79 0.80
CA PRO A 84 -5.85 8.41 1.70
C PRO A 84 -5.86 9.93 1.52
N VAL A 85 -7.03 10.55 1.77
CA VAL A 85 -7.22 11.98 1.48
C VAL A 85 -6.44 12.85 2.45
N ASN A 86 -6.68 12.62 3.74
CA ASN A 86 -6.08 13.34 4.85
C ASN A 86 -5.01 12.45 5.49
N CYS A 87 -3.87 12.31 4.82
CA CYS A 87 -2.75 11.57 5.38
C CYS A 87 -1.40 12.26 5.23
N ARG A 88 -0.51 11.96 6.18
CA ARG A 88 0.90 12.35 6.19
C ARG A 88 1.72 11.24 6.84
N ASN A 89 3.02 11.17 6.56
CA ASN A 89 3.87 10.18 7.24
C ASN A 89 4.05 10.52 8.73
N LEU A 90 4.38 9.52 9.55
CA LEU A 90 4.46 9.66 11.00
C LEU A 90 5.56 10.65 11.41
N VAL A 91 6.66 10.76 10.64
CA VAL A 91 7.69 11.79 10.85
C VAL A 91 7.06 13.19 10.80
N SER A 92 6.38 13.51 9.69
CA SER A 92 5.73 14.82 9.48
C SER A 92 4.60 15.07 10.48
N TYR A 93 3.93 14.00 10.93
CA TYR A 93 2.88 14.09 11.95
C TYR A 93 3.45 14.50 13.31
N MET A 94 4.56 13.88 13.73
CA MET A 94 5.23 14.19 14.99
C MET A 94 5.79 15.62 15.03
N ASP A 95 6.25 16.15 13.90
CA ASP A 95 6.78 17.52 13.82
C ASP A 95 5.71 18.60 14.06
N GLN A 96 4.45 18.29 13.76
CA GLN A 96 3.34 19.24 13.84
C GLN A 96 2.45 19.01 15.06
N CYS A 97 2.44 17.79 15.59
CA CYS A 97 1.57 17.37 16.68
C CYS A 97 2.38 16.60 17.72
N PRO A 98 2.61 17.19 18.92
CA PRO A 98 3.22 16.45 20.02
C PRO A 98 2.40 15.20 20.35
N LEU A 99 3.03 14.02 20.23
CA LEU A 99 2.38 12.75 20.52
C LEU A 99 2.16 12.61 22.03
N GLN A 100 0.93 12.84 22.47
CA GLN A 100 0.52 12.46 23.81
C GLN A 100 0.54 10.93 23.96
N GLU A 101 0.82 10.45 25.17
CA GLU A 101 0.96 9.02 25.45
C GLU A 101 -0.24 8.18 25.00
N ALA A 102 -1.46 8.70 25.18
CA ALA A 102 -2.69 8.04 24.73
C ALA A 102 -2.70 7.80 23.21
N LEU A 103 -2.36 8.83 22.42
CA LEU A 103 -2.30 8.73 20.97
C LEU A 103 -1.17 7.81 20.51
N LEU A 104 0.01 7.91 21.14
CA LEU A 104 1.13 7.02 20.85
C LEU A 104 0.76 5.56 21.12
N LYS A 105 0.07 5.29 22.23
CA LYS A 105 -0.42 3.95 22.57
C LYS A 105 -1.37 3.41 21.49
N ASP A 106 -2.25 4.25 20.96
CA ASP A 106 -3.17 3.85 19.87
C ASP A 106 -2.43 3.58 18.56
N ILE A 107 -1.45 4.41 18.19
CA ILE A 107 -0.58 4.19 17.01
C ILE A 107 0.15 2.85 17.17
N MET A 108 0.80 2.63 18.31
CA MET A 108 1.58 1.42 18.58
C MET A 108 0.71 0.17 18.55
N ARG A 109 -0.50 0.23 19.13
CA ARG A 109 -1.45 -0.88 19.06
C ARG A 109 -1.81 -1.22 17.61
N GLN A 110 -2.17 -0.22 16.80
CA GLN A 110 -2.51 -0.45 15.38
C GLN A 110 -1.32 -0.98 14.56
N LEU A 111 -0.09 -0.53 14.85
CA LEU A 111 1.12 -1.06 14.22
C LEU A 111 1.37 -2.53 14.56
N VAL A 112 1.18 -2.91 15.83
CA VAL A 112 1.29 -4.31 16.27
C VAL A 112 0.21 -5.17 15.62
N ASP A 113 -1.04 -4.68 15.59
CA ASP A 113 -2.15 -5.38 14.92
C ASP A 113 -1.85 -5.58 13.42
N ALA A 114 -1.31 -4.57 12.74
CA ALA A 114 -0.89 -4.65 11.35
C ALA A 114 0.26 -5.65 11.13
N ALA A 115 1.26 -5.67 12.02
CA ALA A 115 2.38 -6.60 11.94
C ALA A 115 1.94 -8.06 12.17
N ILE A 116 1.07 -8.29 13.16
CA ILE A 116 0.45 -9.60 13.40
C ILE A 116 -0.30 -10.07 12.16
N TYR A 117 -1.10 -9.19 11.55
CA TYR A 117 -1.82 -9.52 10.34
C TYR A 117 -0.86 -9.86 9.18
N MET A 118 0.16 -9.04 8.91
CA MET A 118 1.16 -9.33 7.87
C MET A 118 1.81 -10.70 8.09
N HIS A 119 2.21 -11.03 9.32
CA HIS A 119 2.76 -12.34 9.62
C HIS A 119 1.76 -13.48 9.40
N SER A 120 0.47 -13.26 9.69
CA SER A 120 -0.58 -14.28 9.49
C SER A 120 -0.82 -14.63 8.00
N VAL A 121 -0.45 -13.73 7.09
CA VAL A 121 -0.46 -13.94 5.63
C VAL A 121 0.94 -14.20 5.07
N GLU A 122 1.87 -14.60 5.93
CA GLU A 122 3.26 -14.96 5.60
C GLU A 122 4.09 -13.83 5.00
N VAL A 123 3.77 -12.57 5.30
CA VAL A 123 4.51 -11.39 4.85
C VAL A 123 5.31 -10.81 6.01
N PHE A 124 6.61 -10.64 5.82
CA PHE A 124 7.47 -9.89 6.73
C PHE A 124 7.97 -8.61 6.06
N HIS A 125 7.57 -7.46 6.59
CA HIS A 125 7.80 -6.15 5.97
C HIS A 125 9.27 -5.70 5.97
N GLN A 126 10.05 -6.10 6.99
CA GLN A 126 11.43 -5.67 7.27
C GLN A 126 11.67 -4.17 7.57
N ASP A 127 10.87 -3.26 7.02
CA ASP A 127 11.16 -1.81 7.09
C ASP A 127 10.05 -0.99 7.76
N ILE A 128 9.51 -1.48 8.88
CA ILE A 128 8.53 -0.73 9.69
C ILE A 128 9.28 0.37 10.45
N LYS A 129 9.15 1.61 9.96
CA LYS A 129 9.73 2.83 10.53
C LYS A 129 8.81 4.02 10.28
N CYS A 130 9.02 5.13 10.98
CA CYS A 130 8.14 6.31 10.91
C CYS A 130 7.92 6.84 9.48
N ASP A 131 8.93 6.75 8.61
CA ASP A 131 8.83 7.18 7.20
C ASP A 131 7.82 6.34 6.41
N ASN A 132 7.68 5.07 6.77
CA ASN A 132 6.85 4.08 6.07
C ASN A 132 5.48 3.88 6.74
N ILE A 133 5.11 4.77 7.66
CA ILE A 133 3.81 4.79 8.32
C ILE A 133 3.10 6.09 7.95
N LEU A 134 1.92 5.97 7.36
CA LEU A 134 1.00 7.10 7.20
C LEU A 134 0.02 7.14 8.36
N ILE A 135 -0.27 8.34 8.83
CA ILE A 135 -1.39 8.64 9.71
C ILE A 135 -2.51 9.20 8.83
N GLU A 136 -3.58 8.43 8.70
CA GLU A 136 -4.83 8.81 8.05
C GLU A 136 -5.77 9.39 9.12
N GLU A 137 -6.12 10.66 9.00
CA GLU A 137 -6.90 11.40 9.97
C GLU A 137 -8.36 11.50 9.52
N ASP A 138 -9.28 11.06 10.39
CA ASP A 138 -10.71 11.30 10.22
C ASP A 138 -11.11 12.55 11.02
N GLU A 139 -11.35 13.65 10.30
CA GLU A 139 -11.72 14.93 10.92
C GLU A 139 -13.08 14.88 11.62
N GLU A 140 -14.02 14.07 11.11
CA GLU A 140 -15.38 13.98 11.64
C GLU A 140 -15.40 13.16 12.93
N LEU A 141 -14.72 12.00 12.92
CA LEU A 141 -14.67 11.08 14.05
C LEU A 141 -13.55 11.41 15.05
N LYS A 142 -12.67 12.38 14.72
CA LYS A 142 -11.49 12.76 15.49
C LYS A 142 -10.63 11.55 15.86
N ASN A 143 -10.52 10.61 14.93
CA ASN A 143 -9.73 9.41 15.10
C ASN A 143 -8.60 9.38 14.06
N ILE A 144 -7.66 8.46 14.28
CA ILE A 144 -6.58 8.21 13.34
C ILE A 144 -6.53 6.74 12.98
N ARG A 145 -6.07 6.48 11.76
CA ARG A 145 -5.76 5.15 11.27
C ARG A 145 -4.31 5.10 10.82
N VAL A 146 -3.61 4.07 11.27
CA VAL A 146 -2.26 3.74 10.82
C VAL A 146 -2.34 3.01 9.49
N ARG A 147 -1.60 3.50 8.49
CA ARG A 147 -1.44 2.84 7.20
C ARG A 147 0.03 2.50 6.94
N VAL A 148 0.31 1.27 6.54
CA VAL A 148 1.67 0.79 6.25
C VAL A 148 1.95 0.90 4.75
N ILE A 149 3.10 1.47 4.40
CA ILE A 149 3.59 1.61 3.02
C ILE A 149 4.99 1.00 2.86
N ASP A 150 5.39 0.85 1.59
CA ASP A 150 6.74 0.48 1.16
C ASP A 150 7.17 -0.95 1.51
N PHE A 151 6.60 -1.91 0.78
CA PHE A 151 6.90 -3.34 0.91
C PHE A 151 8.17 -3.75 0.13
N GLY A 152 8.91 -2.80 -0.45
CA GLY A 152 10.05 -3.08 -1.34
C GLY A 152 11.20 -3.86 -0.69
N SER A 153 11.33 -3.79 0.63
CA SER A 153 12.33 -4.51 1.43
C SER A 153 11.82 -5.83 2.00
N GLY A 154 10.51 -6.10 1.92
CA GLY A 154 9.89 -7.26 2.57
C GLY A 154 10.18 -8.59 1.86
N TYR A 155 9.73 -9.68 2.49
CA TYR A 155 9.79 -11.03 1.93
C TYR A 155 8.68 -11.92 2.49
N LEU A 156 8.45 -13.06 1.82
CA LEU A 156 7.53 -14.10 2.29
C LEU A 156 8.24 -15.03 3.30
N THR A 157 7.65 -15.23 4.48
CA THR A 157 8.25 -16.00 5.58
C THR A 157 8.26 -17.51 5.35
N ILE A 158 7.33 -18.02 4.54
CA ILE A 158 7.29 -19.42 4.12
C ILE A 158 7.16 -19.45 2.59
N GLN A 159 8.00 -20.26 1.92
CA GLN A 159 7.92 -20.48 0.47
C GLN A 159 6.75 -21.41 0.09
N LYS A 160 5.53 -21.12 0.55
CA LYS A 160 4.33 -21.77 0.02
C LYS A 160 3.94 -21.11 -1.30
N GLN A 161 3.28 -21.86 -2.17
CA GLN A 161 2.73 -21.31 -3.41
C GLN A 161 1.59 -20.35 -3.05
N HIS A 162 1.76 -19.06 -3.34
CA HIS A 162 0.69 -18.07 -3.19
C HIS A 162 -0.15 -18.08 -4.47
N SER A 163 -1.45 -18.30 -4.33
CA SER A 163 -2.38 -18.31 -5.46
C SER A 163 -3.47 -17.26 -5.28
N LEU A 164 -3.75 -16.53 -6.36
CA LEU A 164 -4.90 -15.63 -6.43
C LEU A 164 -5.91 -16.24 -7.41
N ALA A 165 -7.07 -16.64 -6.89
CA ALA A 165 -8.17 -17.14 -7.71
C ALA A 165 -8.96 -15.96 -8.28
N GLY A 166 -9.21 -15.97 -9.59
CA GLY A 166 -10.10 -15.00 -10.24
C GLY A 166 -9.46 -13.66 -10.64
N MET A 167 -8.13 -13.51 -10.53
CA MET A 167 -7.44 -12.40 -11.18
C MET A 167 -7.13 -12.72 -12.65
N PRO A 168 -7.26 -11.75 -13.57
CA PRO A 168 -6.76 -11.90 -14.93
C PRO A 168 -5.24 -12.09 -14.93
N GLU A 169 -4.73 -12.83 -15.92
CA GLU A 169 -3.29 -13.01 -16.10
C GLU A 169 -2.59 -11.64 -16.27
N PRO A 170 -1.45 -11.40 -15.62
CA PRO A 170 -0.68 -10.18 -15.86
C PRO A 170 -0.22 -10.18 -17.33
N LEU A 171 -0.41 -9.03 -17.99
CA LEU A 171 -0.02 -8.79 -19.39
C LEU A 171 1.49 -8.92 -19.61
#